data_AF-A0A354TAF6-F1
#
_entry.id   AF-A0A354TAF6-F1
#
_cell.length_a   1.000
_cell.length_b   1.000
_cell.length_c   1.000
_cell.angle_alpha   90.00
_cell.angle_beta   90.00
_cell.angle_gamma   90.00
#
_symmetry.space_group_name_H-M   'P 1'
#
loop_
_entity.id
_entity.type
_entity.pdbx_description
1 polymer ?
#
loop_
_entity_poly.entity_id
_entity_poly.type
_entity_poly.pdbx_seq_one_letter_code
_entity_poly.pdbx_strand_id
1 'polypeptide(L)'
;MQFYKMAAFTYGVQTQDYTGGVMSDVSDLLREQEATVRASFKEPQRPQRPKINGKMSKEERTKAEQEYAREQKKYEEQVKLVSKQREAARQKLRAEQRGYQESMTDVRNTMRYTSVSSRDRKPSLPHDYQYSDAKPRSSVEPGAMMGHECITQPGETPLQAYARWMTSAENPRFTTVIANRLWKRVFGLALIEPLDELMDTTVPMIPEMEKHIEKLVVDSNYDMKAVLRVLYNTKAYQAQATRQEHAPGNVYHFTGPLLRRMSAEQMWDSFVTLINPSPDMINQANRDTMEQRILQAKKIADSVDALSPEEALVGLKKAAEVYGKNRERTEVQQKLYAEARVAAKDARDAADMMPEGPAKVAAMTKADELKKKSDAIRSEVNRIQNEGRRVTYAEVITTGQKKLFEKVTGKPYQTVAMNTKGGAEGSPAMMAGGEMMMMSSGVRTEKITIPGYDRKELTKEEKEAVSAKAREAYAEEAEFFGIPEGKDRKKYISDREQIARNTLRAAEIESPAPRGHYLREFGQSDRETIENANNDASVPQALAMMNGSLLPQITSRYSQLMLTVNKAQYPDDKVEAAYKTILSRKPTAREKEVWLKAQDSGLNTMEDLIFSLLNTQQFIFIQ
;
A
#
# COMPACT_ATOMS: atom_id res chain seq x y z
N MET A 1 -20.97 14.22 23.85
CA MET A 1 -20.13 15.20 23.10
C MET A 1 -18.64 14.84 22.98
N GLN A 2 -17.96 14.30 24.00
CA GLN A 2 -16.49 14.15 24.04
C GLN A 2 -15.86 13.39 22.85
N PHE A 3 -16.47 12.28 22.39
CA PHE A 3 -15.99 11.55 21.22
C PHE A 3 -15.91 12.42 19.95
N TYR A 4 -16.93 13.26 19.71
CA TYR A 4 -16.95 14.17 18.58
C TYR A 4 -15.87 15.25 18.68
N LYS A 5 -15.54 15.70 19.90
CA LYS A 5 -14.44 16.66 20.13
C LYS A 5 -13.08 16.05 19.82
N MET A 6 -12.85 14.77 20.18
CA MET A 6 -11.63 14.06 19.81
C MET A 6 -11.52 13.86 18.30
N ALA A 7 -12.62 13.45 17.64
CA ALA A 7 -12.66 13.28 16.19
C ALA A 7 -12.42 14.59 15.42
N ALA A 8 -12.77 15.75 16.00
CA ALA A 8 -12.60 17.05 15.36
C ALA A 8 -11.13 17.42 15.08
N PHE A 9 -10.15 16.87 15.81
CA PHE A 9 -8.73 17.08 15.50
C PHE A 9 -8.32 16.51 14.13
N THR A 10 -8.96 15.43 13.70
CA THR A 10 -8.60 14.70 12.47
C THR A 10 -9.68 14.77 11.39
N TYR A 11 -10.85 15.37 11.67
CA TYR A 11 -12.03 15.29 10.80
C TYR A 11 -11.80 15.88 9.39
N GLY A 12 -11.00 16.96 9.31
CA GLY A 12 -10.64 17.58 8.04
C GLY A 12 -9.54 16.86 7.27
N VAL A 13 -8.91 15.82 7.83
CA VAL A 13 -7.75 15.14 7.25
C VAL A 13 -8.20 14.14 6.19
N GLN A 14 -7.64 14.25 4.99
CA GLN A 14 -7.89 13.34 3.88
C GLN A 14 -6.59 12.66 3.45
N THR A 15 -6.56 11.34 3.64
CA THR A 15 -5.39 10.46 3.37
C THR A 15 -5.56 9.60 2.13
N GLN A 16 -6.81 9.36 1.73
CA GLN A 16 -7.13 8.45 0.63
C GLN A 16 -7.07 9.12 -0.74
N ASP A 17 -7.04 10.46 -0.77
CA ASP A 17 -7.21 11.16 -2.02
C ASP A 17 -6.46 12.50 -2.08
N TYR A 18 -5.86 12.78 -3.23
CA TYR A 18 -5.27 14.07 -3.53
C TYR A 18 -6.38 15.00 -4.02
N THR A 19 -6.84 15.84 -3.11
CA THR A 19 -7.95 16.79 -3.37
C THR A 19 -7.63 18.22 -2.98
N GLY A 20 -6.41 18.49 -2.49
CA GLY A 20 -5.91 19.84 -2.27
C GLY A 20 -5.07 20.32 -3.46
N GLY A 21 -4.62 21.57 -3.39
CA GLY A 21 -3.70 22.15 -4.38
C GLY A 21 -4.37 22.49 -5.71
N VAL A 22 -3.56 22.53 -6.76
CA VAL A 22 -3.94 23.06 -8.08
C VAL A 22 -5.14 22.34 -8.71
N MET A 23 -5.30 21.04 -8.44
CA MET A 23 -6.45 20.27 -8.96
C MET A 23 -7.79 20.68 -8.33
N SER A 24 -7.78 21.16 -7.07
CA SER A 24 -8.97 21.75 -6.46
C SER A 24 -9.33 23.07 -7.14
N ASP A 25 -8.33 23.92 -7.35
CA ASP A 25 -8.51 25.24 -7.97
C ASP A 25 -9.01 25.11 -9.42
N VAL A 26 -8.52 24.12 -10.18
CA VAL A 26 -9.07 23.78 -11.49
C VAL A 26 -10.55 23.39 -11.40
N SER A 27 -10.94 22.63 -10.37
CA SER A 27 -12.35 22.25 -10.17
C SER A 27 -13.22 23.46 -9.85
N ASP A 28 -12.67 24.48 -9.19
CA ASP A 28 -13.35 25.76 -8.92
C ASP A 28 -13.47 26.58 -10.21
N LEU A 29 -12.39 26.70 -11.01
CA LEU A 29 -12.43 27.34 -12.33
C LEU A 29 -13.49 26.71 -13.25
N LEU A 30 -13.60 25.39 -13.27
CA LEU A 30 -14.62 24.69 -14.06
C LEU A 30 -16.05 24.97 -13.56
N ARG A 31 -16.23 25.13 -12.24
CA ARG A 31 -17.53 25.50 -11.64
C ARG A 31 -17.91 26.95 -11.95
N GLU A 32 -16.95 27.86 -11.95
CA GLU A 32 -17.17 29.25 -12.38
C GLU A 32 -17.53 29.34 -13.87
N GLN A 33 -16.85 28.55 -14.72
CA GLN A 33 -17.22 28.42 -16.14
C GLN A 33 -18.65 27.88 -16.31
N GLU A 34 -19.07 26.91 -15.51
CA GLU A 34 -20.46 26.44 -15.53
C GLU A 34 -21.44 27.53 -15.09
N ALA A 35 -21.12 28.27 -14.04
CA ALA A 35 -21.97 29.34 -13.51
C ALA A 35 -22.13 30.49 -14.53
N THR A 36 -21.05 30.88 -15.22
CA THR A 36 -21.08 31.92 -16.26
C THR A 36 -21.91 31.49 -17.47
N VAL A 37 -21.76 30.24 -17.93
CA VAL A 37 -22.62 29.68 -19.00
C VAL A 37 -24.08 29.69 -18.56
N ARG A 38 -24.38 29.27 -17.33
CA ARG A 38 -25.74 29.28 -16.79
C ARG A 38 -26.32 30.70 -16.73
N ALA A 39 -25.51 31.68 -16.32
CA ALA A 39 -25.90 33.09 -16.24
C ALA A 39 -26.10 33.76 -17.62
N SER A 40 -25.47 33.25 -18.68
CA SER A 40 -25.61 33.78 -20.05
C SER A 40 -27.03 33.64 -20.64
N PHE A 41 -27.85 32.75 -20.08
CA PHE A 41 -29.23 32.53 -20.54
C PHE A 41 -30.22 33.47 -19.86
N LYS A 42 -30.61 34.52 -20.58
CA LYS A 42 -31.64 35.47 -20.13
C LYS A 42 -33.02 34.79 -20.02
N GLU A 43 -33.68 34.92 -18.87
CA GLU A 43 -35.01 34.35 -18.67
C GLU A 43 -36.08 35.17 -19.40
N PRO A 44 -36.95 34.52 -20.21
CA PRO A 44 -38.10 35.20 -20.79
C PRO A 44 -38.97 35.80 -19.69
N GLN A 45 -39.45 37.04 -19.88
CA GLN A 45 -40.35 37.66 -18.92
C GLN A 45 -41.76 37.11 -19.11
N ARG A 46 -42.36 36.63 -18.02
CA ARG A 46 -43.74 36.17 -18.03
C ARG A 46 -44.68 37.36 -18.25
N PRO A 47 -45.56 37.35 -19.27
CA PRO A 47 -46.51 38.42 -19.48
C PRO A 47 -47.47 38.50 -18.30
N GLN A 48 -47.83 39.72 -17.88
CA GLN A 48 -48.76 39.93 -16.79
C GLN A 48 -50.19 39.86 -17.32
N ARG A 49 -51.04 39.07 -16.65
CA ARG A 49 -52.45 39.00 -17.01
C ARG A 49 -53.10 40.37 -16.75
N PRO A 50 -53.85 40.95 -17.71
CA PRO A 50 -54.50 42.24 -17.52
C PRO A 50 -55.44 42.23 -16.31
N LYS A 51 -55.38 43.26 -15.46
CA LYS A 51 -56.33 43.45 -14.35
C LYS A 51 -57.64 43.99 -14.93
N ILE A 52 -58.69 43.16 -14.92
CA ILE A 52 -60.01 43.54 -15.45
C ILE A 52 -60.70 44.46 -14.44
N ASN A 53 -60.80 45.75 -14.75
CA ASN A 53 -61.59 46.72 -13.97
C ASN A 53 -63.05 46.77 -14.44
N GLY A 54 -63.99 47.02 -13.53
CA GLY A 54 -65.44 46.99 -13.78
C GLY A 54 -65.96 47.96 -14.86
N LYS A 55 -65.13 48.89 -15.35
CA LYS A 55 -65.47 49.88 -16.40
C LYS A 55 -65.11 49.47 -17.83
N MET A 56 -64.43 48.34 -18.05
CA MET A 56 -64.07 47.87 -19.41
C MET A 56 -65.28 47.24 -20.13
N SER A 57 -65.48 47.62 -21.40
CA SER A 57 -66.49 47.03 -22.27
C SER A 57 -66.19 45.55 -22.58
N LYS A 58 -67.21 44.78 -23.00
CA LYS A 58 -67.05 43.35 -23.35
C LYS A 58 -65.99 43.17 -24.45
N GLU A 59 -65.97 44.06 -25.44
CA GLU A 59 -65.01 44.02 -26.56
C GLU A 59 -63.58 44.36 -26.11
N GLU A 60 -63.40 45.31 -25.20
CA GLU A 60 -62.09 45.68 -24.63
C GLU A 60 -61.50 44.54 -23.79
N ARG A 61 -62.34 43.81 -23.03
CA ARG A 61 -61.92 42.60 -22.30
C ARG A 61 -61.46 41.51 -23.25
N THR A 62 -62.24 41.23 -24.31
CA THR A 62 -61.87 40.20 -25.29
C THR A 62 -60.59 40.54 -26.03
N LYS A 63 -60.35 41.81 -26.38
CA LYS A 63 -59.09 42.25 -27.01
C LYS A 63 -57.89 42.10 -26.07
N ALA A 64 -57.99 42.56 -24.81
CA ALA A 64 -56.91 42.43 -23.83
C ALA A 64 -56.56 40.97 -23.52
N GLU A 65 -57.55 40.08 -23.50
CA GLU A 65 -57.35 38.65 -23.25
C GLU A 65 -56.78 37.92 -24.48
N GLN A 66 -57.14 38.35 -25.70
CA GLN A 66 -56.51 37.90 -26.94
C GLN A 66 -55.05 38.37 -27.07
N GLU A 67 -54.75 39.60 -26.65
CA GLU A 67 -53.38 40.14 -26.63
C GLU A 67 -52.51 39.41 -25.61
N TYR A 68 -53.01 39.20 -24.39
CA TYR A 68 -52.35 38.35 -23.38
C TYR A 68 -52.13 36.92 -23.89
N ALA A 69 -53.10 36.30 -24.57
CA ALA A 69 -52.94 34.97 -25.14
C ALA A 69 -51.83 34.92 -26.23
N ARG A 70 -51.70 35.99 -27.04
CA ARG A 70 -50.61 36.12 -28.03
C ARG A 70 -49.26 36.31 -27.35
N GLU A 71 -49.17 37.15 -26.34
CA GLU A 71 -47.94 37.36 -25.56
C GLU A 71 -47.54 36.11 -24.77
N GLN A 72 -48.50 35.40 -24.19
CA GLN A 72 -48.31 34.13 -23.49
C GLN A 72 -47.78 33.05 -24.45
N LYS A 73 -48.32 32.97 -25.67
CA LYS A 73 -47.81 32.04 -26.69
C LYS A 73 -46.38 32.38 -27.11
N LYS A 74 -46.06 33.67 -27.31
CA LYS A 74 -44.69 34.14 -27.59
C LYS A 74 -43.74 33.81 -26.42
N TYR A 75 -44.18 33.99 -25.18
CA TYR A 75 -43.41 33.62 -23.98
C TYR A 75 -43.13 32.11 -23.93
N GLU A 76 -44.14 31.27 -24.18
CA GLU A 76 -43.96 29.81 -24.21
C GLU A 76 -43.00 29.35 -25.31
N GLU A 77 -43.06 29.96 -26.49
CA GLU A 77 -42.11 29.72 -27.59
C GLU A 77 -40.68 30.14 -27.21
N GLN A 78 -40.52 31.31 -26.56
CA GLN A 78 -39.23 31.79 -26.06
C GLN A 78 -38.68 30.88 -24.94
N VAL A 79 -39.51 30.44 -23.99
CA VAL A 79 -39.10 29.51 -22.94
C VAL A 79 -38.65 28.17 -23.53
N LYS A 80 -39.38 27.63 -24.51
CA LYS A 80 -38.98 26.40 -25.20
C LYS A 80 -37.64 26.56 -25.92
N LEU A 81 -37.42 27.69 -26.60
CA LEU A 81 -36.16 27.97 -27.28
C LEU A 81 -34.98 28.08 -26.29
N VAL A 82 -35.14 28.88 -25.23
CA VAL A 82 -34.12 29.05 -24.19
C VAL A 82 -33.86 27.73 -23.45
N SER A 83 -34.90 26.94 -23.17
CA SER A 83 -34.75 25.60 -22.57
C SER A 83 -33.93 24.67 -23.47
N LYS A 84 -34.22 24.64 -24.77
CA LYS A 84 -33.46 23.82 -25.74
C LYS A 84 -32.00 24.27 -25.83
N GLN A 85 -31.74 25.58 -25.83
CA GLN A 85 -30.38 26.13 -25.81
C GLN A 85 -29.65 25.79 -24.52
N ARG A 86 -30.32 25.89 -23.35
CA ARG A 86 -29.79 25.47 -22.05
C ARG A 86 -29.44 23.99 -22.03
N GLU A 87 -30.32 23.14 -22.53
CA GLU A 87 -30.08 21.69 -22.60
C GLU A 87 -28.89 21.36 -23.50
N ALA A 88 -28.81 21.97 -24.69
CA ALA A 88 -27.68 21.77 -25.60
C ALA A 88 -26.35 22.23 -24.97
N ALA A 89 -26.33 23.40 -24.33
CA ALA A 89 -25.15 23.91 -23.63
C ALA A 89 -24.77 23.02 -22.44
N ARG A 90 -25.75 22.54 -21.67
CA ARG A 90 -25.53 21.60 -20.55
C ARG A 90 -24.98 20.26 -21.04
N GLN A 91 -25.48 19.74 -22.16
CA GLN A 91 -24.97 18.50 -22.76
C GLN A 91 -23.52 18.67 -23.23
N LYS A 92 -23.22 19.77 -23.91
CA LYS A 92 -21.85 20.10 -24.33
C LYS A 92 -20.90 20.21 -23.14
N LEU A 93 -21.29 20.97 -22.11
CA LEU A 93 -20.49 21.15 -20.90
C LEU A 93 -20.26 19.81 -20.17
N ARG A 94 -21.28 18.96 -20.05
CA ARG A 94 -21.15 17.63 -19.46
C ARG A 94 -20.18 16.72 -20.23
N ALA A 95 -20.21 16.78 -21.56
CA ALA A 95 -19.31 15.99 -22.40
C ALA A 95 -17.84 16.40 -22.18
N GLU A 96 -17.58 17.71 -22.11
CA GLU A 96 -16.26 18.28 -21.80
C GLU A 96 -15.82 17.95 -20.36
N GLN A 97 -16.69 18.16 -19.37
CA GLN A 97 -16.44 17.87 -17.95
C GLN A 97 -16.06 16.41 -17.70
N ARG A 98 -16.66 15.46 -18.43
CA ARG A 98 -16.32 14.04 -18.29
C ARG A 98 -14.86 13.76 -18.68
N GLY A 99 -14.35 14.40 -19.73
CA GLY A 99 -12.94 14.28 -20.14
C GLY A 99 -11.99 14.90 -19.10
N TYR A 100 -12.35 16.06 -18.54
CA TYR A 100 -11.58 16.66 -17.45
C TYR A 100 -11.53 15.74 -16.23
N GLN A 101 -12.67 15.18 -15.81
CA GLN A 101 -12.73 14.28 -14.66
C GLN A 101 -11.86 13.03 -14.84
N GLU A 102 -11.86 12.42 -16.03
CA GLU A 102 -11.00 11.25 -16.33
C GLU A 102 -9.51 11.63 -16.21
N SER A 103 -9.10 12.74 -16.81
CA SER A 103 -7.71 13.21 -16.75
C SER A 103 -7.27 13.63 -15.33
N MET A 104 -8.13 14.36 -14.60
CA MET A 104 -7.87 14.71 -13.19
C MET A 104 -7.80 13.48 -12.29
N THR A 105 -8.59 12.44 -12.61
CA THR A 105 -8.54 11.16 -11.89
C THR A 105 -7.22 10.43 -12.14
N ASP A 106 -6.64 10.49 -13.34
CA ASP A 106 -5.32 9.89 -13.59
C ASP A 106 -4.22 10.59 -12.78
N VAL A 107 -4.26 11.93 -12.71
CA VAL A 107 -3.30 12.70 -11.91
C VAL A 107 -3.43 12.31 -10.44
N ARG A 108 -4.65 12.37 -9.91
CA ARG A 108 -4.98 12.00 -8.54
C ARG A 108 -4.60 10.57 -8.18
N ASN A 109 -4.90 9.60 -9.05
CA ASN A 109 -4.58 8.19 -8.82
C ASN A 109 -3.09 7.94 -8.67
N THR A 110 -2.25 8.78 -9.30
CA THR A 110 -0.79 8.69 -9.19
C THR A 110 -0.28 9.11 -7.81
N MET A 111 -1.06 9.90 -7.07
CA MET A 111 -0.72 10.42 -5.73
C MET A 111 -1.56 9.80 -4.61
N ARG A 112 -2.50 8.92 -4.96
CA ARG A 112 -3.40 8.26 -4.02
C ARG A 112 -2.60 7.55 -2.92
N TYR A 113 -2.99 7.74 -1.66
CA TYR A 113 -2.33 7.18 -0.47
C TYR A 113 -0.92 7.72 -0.14
N THR A 114 -0.42 8.70 -0.89
CA THR A 114 0.93 9.28 -0.67
C THR A 114 0.90 10.73 -0.22
N SER A 115 -0.23 11.42 -0.40
CA SER A 115 -0.45 12.79 0.06
C SER A 115 -1.43 12.82 1.23
N VAL A 116 -1.12 13.61 2.25
CA VAL A 116 -2.08 13.98 3.31
C VAL A 116 -2.49 15.42 3.06
N SER A 117 -3.79 15.67 2.90
CA SER A 117 -4.35 17.01 2.79
C SER A 117 -5.30 17.28 3.96
N SER A 118 -5.46 18.56 4.32
CA SER A 118 -6.43 18.97 5.33
C SER A 118 -7.41 19.96 4.71
N ARG A 119 -8.69 19.76 4.94
CA ARG A 119 -9.75 20.71 4.60
C ARG A 119 -10.21 21.40 5.87
N ASP A 120 -10.52 22.68 5.78
CA ASP A 120 -11.17 23.41 6.87
C ASP A 120 -12.65 23.00 6.96
N ARG A 121 -12.88 21.82 7.53
CA ARG A 121 -14.21 21.26 7.75
C ARG A 121 -14.32 20.82 9.19
N LYS A 122 -15.31 21.35 9.89
CA LYS A 122 -15.62 20.97 11.27
C LYS A 122 -16.67 19.85 11.30
N PRO A 123 -16.57 18.87 12.20
CA PRO A 123 -17.65 17.92 12.40
C PRO A 123 -18.87 18.63 13.00
N SER A 124 -20.05 18.12 12.65
CA SER A 124 -21.32 18.54 13.24
C SER A 124 -21.99 17.35 13.91
N LEU A 125 -22.73 17.60 14.98
CA LEU A 125 -23.49 16.56 15.66
C LEU A 125 -24.59 15.96 14.76
N PRO A 126 -24.96 14.69 14.96
CA PRO A 126 -26.08 14.08 14.26
C PRO A 126 -27.39 14.88 14.41
N HIS A 127 -28.29 14.70 13.46
CA HIS A 127 -29.61 15.32 13.46
C HIS A 127 -30.53 14.81 14.59
N ASP A 128 -30.22 13.63 15.14
CA ASP A 128 -30.92 12.89 16.17
C ASP A 128 -30.16 12.87 17.50
N TYR A 129 -29.19 13.77 17.70
CA TYR A 129 -28.40 13.85 18.94
C TYR A 129 -29.29 14.07 20.18
N GLN A 130 -29.25 13.12 21.12
CA GLN A 130 -30.24 13.02 22.22
C GLN A 130 -29.80 13.64 23.56
N TYR A 131 -28.54 14.06 23.67
CA TYR A 131 -27.98 14.56 24.93
C TYR A 131 -28.22 16.06 25.12
N SER A 132 -28.36 16.50 26.37
CA SER A 132 -28.67 17.89 26.72
C SER A 132 -27.49 18.86 26.60
N ASP A 133 -26.28 18.36 26.36
CA ASP A 133 -25.04 19.14 26.31
C ASP A 133 -24.87 19.96 25.02
N ALA A 134 -25.61 19.64 23.96
CA ALA A 134 -25.58 20.38 22.69
C ALA A 134 -26.83 20.13 21.83
N LYS A 135 -27.14 21.06 20.93
CA LYS A 135 -28.25 20.90 19.96
C LYS A 135 -27.82 20.02 18.77
N PRO A 136 -28.74 19.24 18.17
CA PRO A 136 -28.48 18.55 16.92
C PRO A 136 -27.91 19.48 15.84
N ARG A 137 -27.01 18.96 14.99
CA ARG A 137 -26.29 19.71 13.93
C ARG A 137 -25.38 20.85 14.39
N SER A 138 -25.17 21.05 15.69
CA SER A 138 -24.17 22.02 16.15
C SER A 138 -22.77 21.61 15.71
N SER A 139 -21.93 22.60 15.38
CA SER A 139 -20.53 22.39 15.04
C SER A 139 -19.73 22.05 16.31
N VAL A 140 -18.77 21.15 16.17
CA VAL A 140 -17.97 20.64 17.29
C VAL A 140 -16.52 21.10 17.13
N GLU A 141 -16.01 21.82 18.14
CA GLU A 141 -14.61 22.21 18.21
C GLU A 141 -13.73 21.07 18.78
N PRO A 142 -12.45 20.99 18.39
CA PRO A 142 -11.51 20.04 18.95
C PRO A 142 -11.38 20.15 20.47
N GLY A 143 -11.24 19.01 21.14
CA GLY A 143 -11.04 18.96 22.59
C GLY A 143 -10.70 17.57 23.09
N ALA A 144 -9.77 17.52 24.05
CA ALA A 144 -9.33 16.27 24.67
C ALA A 144 -10.43 15.67 25.54
N MET A 145 -10.54 14.34 25.54
CA MET A 145 -11.48 13.59 26.39
C MET A 145 -10.93 13.32 27.79
N MET A 146 -9.61 13.37 27.96
CA MET A 146 -8.89 12.96 29.16
C MET A 146 -7.59 13.74 29.32
N GLY A 147 -6.95 13.67 30.50
CA GLY A 147 -5.66 14.30 30.76
C GLY A 147 -5.68 15.82 30.67
N HIS A 148 -4.54 16.40 30.30
CA HIS A 148 -4.35 17.84 30.09
C HIS A 148 -5.05 18.33 28.80
N GLU A 149 -5.27 19.64 28.70
CA GLU A 149 -5.88 20.24 27.51
C GLU A 149 -5.00 20.10 26.25
N CYS A 150 -5.63 19.76 25.13
CA CYS A 150 -5.00 19.77 23.82
C CYS A 150 -5.29 21.10 23.12
N ILE A 151 -4.31 22.00 23.12
CA ILE A 151 -4.42 23.34 22.50
C ILE A 151 -3.58 23.36 21.21
N THR A 152 -4.19 23.81 20.11
CA THR A 152 -3.48 24.06 18.84
C THR A 152 -2.64 25.33 18.95
N GLN A 153 -1.33 25.20 18.81
CA GLN A 153 -0.40 26.33 18.86
C GLN A 153 -0.39 27.13 17.55
N PRO A 154 0.00 28.43 17.55
CA PRO A 154 0.16 29.19 16.31
C PRO A 154 1.13 28.50 15.34
N GLY A 155 0.70 28.29 14.09
CA GLY A 155 1.48 27.58 13.07
C GLY A 155 1.34 26.04 13.11
N GLU A 156 0.60 25.50 14.07
CA GLU A 156 0.30 24.08 14.20
C GLU A 156 -1.08 23.76 13.59
N THR A 157 -1.19 22.62 12.91
CA THR A 157 -2.49 22.08 12.50
C THR A 157 -3.16 21.34 13.66
N PRO A 158 -4.50 21.21 13.68
CA PRO A 158 -5.19 20.41 14.71
C PRO A 158 -4.66 18.97 14.80
N LEU A 159 -4.26 18.36 13.68
CA LEU A 159 -3.64 17.03 13.67
C LEU A 159 -2.29 17.01 14.41
N GLN A 160 -1.44 18.01 14.20
CA GLN A 160 -0.15 18.12 14.89
C GLN A 160 -0.35 18.36 16.39
N ALA A 161 -1.30 19.21 16.77
CA ALA A 161 -1.67 19.45 18.17
C ALA A 161 -2.09 18.15 18.85
N TYR A 162 -2.93 17.37 18.17
CA TYR A 162 -3.36 16.06 18.66
C TYR A 162 -2.22 15.05 18.76
N ALA A 163 -1.32 14.99 17.77
CA ALA A 163 -0.15 14.10 17.82
C ALA A 163 0.78 14.43 19.00
N ARG A 164 1.01 15.72 19.25
CA ARG A 164 1.78 16.21 20.41
C ARG A 164 1.10 15.88 21.73
N TRP A 165 -0.21 16.10 21.84
CA TRP A 165 -0.98 15.76 23.04
C TRP A 165 -1.01 14.24 23.30
N MET A 166 -1.18 13.43 22.24
CA MET A 166 -1.26 11.97 22.35
C MET A 166 0.03 11.37 22.90
N THR A 167 1.18 11.92 22.49
CA THR A 167 2.51 11.43 22.86
C THR A 167 3.13 12.14 24.07
N SER A 168 2.38 13.04 24.70
CA SER A 168 2.82 13.75 25.90
C SER A 168 2.97 12.80 27.09
N ALA A 169 4.00 13.00 27.91
CA ALA A 169 4.20 12.26 29.15
C ALA A 169 3.08 12.51 30.19
N GLU A 170 2.34 13.61 30.05
CA GLU A 170 1.17 13.92 30.86
C GLU A 170 -0.10 13.22 30.35
N ASN A 171 -0.03 12.45 29.26
CA ASN A 171 -1.14 11.65 28.79
C ASN A 171 -1.26 10.38 29.66
N PRO A 172 -2.33 10.24 30.46
CA PRO A 172 -2.42 9.18 31.46
C PRO A 172 -2.54 7.78 30.85
N ARG A 173 -2.93 7.65 29.57
CA ARG A 173 -3.16 6.34 28.94
C ARG A 173 -2.06 5.93 27.99
N PHE A 174 -1.36 6.88 27.38
CA PHE A 174 -0.32 6.57 26.40
C PHE A 174 0.78 5.70 27.01
N THR A 175 1.27 6.07 28.20
CA THR A 175 2.32 5.32 28.91
C THR A 175 1.82 3.95 29.37
N THR A 176 0.65 3.86 30.00
CA THR A 176 0.04 2.59 30.46
C THR A 176 -0.15 1.62 29.30
N VAL A 177 -0.69 2.08 28.16
CA VAL A 177 -0.88 1.22 26.98
C VAL A 177 0.46 0.66 26.48
N ILE A 178 1.51 1.49 26.42
CA ILE A 178 2.83 1.04 25.99
C ILE A 178 3.44 0.07 26.99
N ALA A 179 3.43 0.40 28.28
CA ALA A 179 3.96 -0.43 29.36
C ALA A 179 3.30 -1.82 29.35
N ASN A 180 1.96 -1.84 29.34
CA ASN A 180 1.17 -3.06 29.33
C ASN A 180 1.40 -3.91 28.06
N ARG A 181 1.53 -3.29 26.88
CA ARG A 181 1.86 -3.98 25.61
C ARG A 181 3.28 -4.56 25.60
N LEU A 182 4.27 -3.83 26.11
CA LEU A 182 5.64 -4.32 26.24
C LEU A 182 5.69 -5.50 27.22
N TRP A 183 4.98 -5.40 28.34
CA TRP A 183 4.89 -6.49 29.31
C TRP A 183 4.25 -7.75 28.70
N LYS A 184 3.10 -7.63 28.04
CA LYS A 184 2.45 -8.75 27.32
C LYS A 184 3.40 -9.34 26.27
N ARG A 185 4.12 -8.50 25.53
CA ARG A 185 5.10 -8.97 24.55
C ARG A 185 6.20 -9.81 25.20
N VAL A 186 6.64 -9.50 26.41
CA VAL A 186 7.69 -10.25 27.12
C VAL A 186 7.12 -11.51 27.77
N PHE A 187 6.05 -11.39 28.56
CA PHE A 187 5.55 -12.45 29.44
C PHE A 187 4.39 -13.28 28.88
N GLY A 188 3.79 -12.87 27.76
CA GLY A 188 2.66 -13.59 27.13
C GLY A 188 1.28 -13.23 27.68
N LEU A 189 1.21 -12.47 28.78
CA LEU A 189 -0.01 -11.95 29.38
C LEU A 189 0.23 -10.50 29.81
N ALA A 190 -0.73 -9.63 29.58
CA ALA A 190 -0.63 -8.24 30.02
C ALA A 190 -0.90 -8.11 31.53
N LEU A 191 -0.46 -7.00 32.14
CA LEU A 191 -0.83 -6.67 33.52
C LEU A 191 -2.29 -6.21 33.60
N ILE A 192 -2.80 -5.60 32.55
CA ILE A 192 -4.22 -5.24 32.39
C ILE A 192 -4.76 -6.03 31.19
N GLU A 193 -5.67 -6.97 31.43
CA GLU A 193 -6.38 -7.71 30.38
C GLU A 193 -7.89 -7.44 30.50
N PRO A 194 -8.62 -7.32 29.37
CA PRO A 194 -8.13 -7.41 27.98
C PRO A 194 -7.25 -6.23 27.56
N LEU A 195 -6.21 -6.51 26.77
CA LEU A 195 -5.20 -5.53 26.34
C LEU A 195 -5.76 -4.23 25.74
N ASP A 196 -6.83 -4.32 24.94
CA ASP A 196 -7.42 -3.18 24.23
C ASP A 196 -8.59 -2.52 24.98
N GLU A 197 -8.98 -3.06 26.14
CA GLU A 197 -10.07 -2.55 26.97
C GLU A 197 -9.56 -1.79 28.20
N LEU A 198 -8.77 -0.73 28.00
CA LEU A 198 -8.43 0.18 29.11
C LEU A 198 -9.61 1.10 29.41
N MET A 199 -10.14 1.02 30.63
CA MET A 199 -11.18 1.91 31.16
C MET A 199 -10.68 2.59 32.43
N ASP A 200 -11.35 3.65 32.88
CA ASP A 200 -10.95 4.32 34.13
C ASP A 200 -11.12 3.41 35.37
N THR A 201 -11.86 2.30 35.22
CA THR A 201 -12.11 1.29 36.25
C THR A 201 -11.17 0.08 36.16
N THR A 202 -10.33 -0.03 35.13
CA THR A 202 -9.44 -1.20 35.00
C THR A 202 -8.30 -1.12 35.99
N VAL A 203 -8.05 -2.23 36.70
CA VAL A 203 -6.98 -2.35 37.68
C VAL A 203 -5.97 -3.39 37.18
N PRO A 204 -4.65 -3.07 37.15
CA PRO A 204 -3.64 -4.06 36.82
C PRO A 204 -3.61 -5.20 37.82
N MET A 205 -3.28 -6.42 37.36
CA MET A 205 -3.08 -7.59 38.20
C MET A 205 -2.03 -7.35 39.30
N ILE A 206 -1.02 -6.54 39.01
CA ILE A 206 0.02 -6.11 39.95
C ILE A 206 0.24 -4.60 39.78
N PRO A 207 -0.52 -3.74 40.50
CA PRO A 207 -0.50 -2.28 40.29
C PRO A 207 0.89 -1.65 40.49
N GLU A 208 1.64 -2.12 41.48
CA GLU A 208 2.99 -1.62 41.74
C GLU A 208 3.97 -1.94 40.60
N MET A 209 3.77 -3.08 39.92
CA MET A 209 4.59 -3.47 38.78
C MET A 209 4.27 -2.59 37.56
N GLU A 210 2.99 -2.35 37.28
CA GLU A 210 2.58 -1.48 36.17
C GLU A 210 3.19 -0.09 36.35
N LYS A 211 3.03 0.51 37.53
CA LYS A 211 3.59 1.83 37.85
C LYS A 211 5.12 1.88 37.71
N HIS A 212 5.81 0.79 38.06
CA HIS A 212 7.26 0.72 37.90
C HIS A 212 7.68 0.70 36.42
N ILE A 213 6.97 -0.06 35.59
CA ILE A 213 7.24 -0.14 34.15
C ILE A 213 6.88 1.17 33.46
N GLU A 214 5.76 1.81 33.82
CA GLU A 214 5.38 3.12 33.31
C GLU A 214 6.48 4.16 33.58
N LYS A 215 7.00 4.19 34.82
CA LYS A 215 8.14 5.04 35.16
C LYS A 215 9.36 4.72 34.30
N LEU A 216 9.70 3.44 34.11
CA LEU A 216 10.82 3.02 33.27
C LEU A 216 10.64 3.45 31.80
N VAL A 217 9.43 3.38 31.26
CA VAL A 217 9.08 3.86 29.91
C VAL A 217 9.30 5.37 29.81
N VAL A 218 8.84 6.15 30.79
CA VAL A 218 9.03 7.61 30.80
C VAL A 218 10.50 7.99 30.99
N ASP A 219 11.19 7.40 31.97
CA ASP A 219 12.59 7.67 32.28
C ASP A 219 13.52 7.31 31.11
N SER A 220 13.15 6.30 30.30
CA SER A 220 13.87 5.93 29.07
C SER A 220 13.51 6.79 27.85
N ASN A 221 12.69 7.82 28.01
CA ASN A 221 12.15 8.63 26.92
C ASN A 221 11.48 7.77 25.83
N TYR A 222 10.69 6.77 26.27
CA TYR A 222 9.99 5.82 25.43
C TYR A 222 10.90 4.96 24.52
N ASP A 223 12.17 4.75 24.89
CA ASP A 223 13.04 3.76 24.23
C ASP A 223 12.59 2.35 24.58
N MET A 224 11.70 1.81 23.74
CA MET A 224 11.17 0.45 23.87
C MET A 224 12.27 -0.62 23.93
N LYS A 225 13.41 -0.44 23.24
CA LYS A 225 14.49 -1.42 23.26
C LYS A 225 15.22 -1.41 24.61
N ALA A 226 15.39 -0.24 25.21
CA ALA A 226 15.95 -0.13 26.55
C ALA A 226 15.04 -0.80 27.59
N VAL A 227 13.74 -0.54 27.54
CA VAL A 227 12.75 -1.18 28.43
C VAL A 227 12.74 -2.69 28.26
N LEU A 228 12.65 -3.19 27.02
CA LEU A 228 12.69 -4.63 26.74
C LEU A 228 13.99 -5.28 27.22
N ARG A 229 15.14 -4.61 27.05
CA ARG A 229 16.43 -5.12 27.56
C ARG A 229 16.38 -5.29 29.08
N VAL A 230 15.80 -4.34 29.82
CA VAL A 230 15.63 -4.48 31.27
C VAL A 230 14.75 -5.69 31.57
N LEU A 231 13.57 -5.78 30.96
CA LEU A 231 12.61 -6.87 31.20
C LEU A 231 13.22 -8.26 30.91
N TYR A 232 13.95 -8.41 29.80
CA TYR A 232 14.59 -9.68 29.42
C TYR A 232 15.76 -10.08 30.32
N ASN A 233 16.32 -9.16 31.09
CA ASN A 233 17.37 -9.44 32.07
C ASN A 233 16.83 -9.58 33.50
N THR A 234 15.50 -9.66 33.68
CA THR A 234 14.90 -9.94 34.98
C THR A 234 14.94 -11.44 35.30
N LYS A 235 15.02 -11.77 36.60
CA LYS A 235 14.86 -13.15 37.07
C LYS A 235 13.50 -13.75 36.70
N ALA A 236 12.45 -12.92 36.66
CA ALA A 236 11.10 -13.36 36.30
C ALA A 236 11.04 -13.82 34.83
N TYR A 237 11.66 -13.08 33.90
CA TYR A 237 11.69 -13.51 32.50
C TYR A 237 12.59 -14.73 32.27
N GLN A 238 13.74 -14.79 32.97
CA GLN A 238 14.68 -15.91 32.86
C GLN A 238 14.21 -17.18 33.59
N ALA A 239 13.09 -17.14 34.30
CA ALA A 239 12.47 -18.30 34.91
C ALA A 239 11.81 -19.19 33.84
N GLN A 240 11.61 -20.47 34.17
CA GLN A 240 10.97 -21.44 33.29
C GLN A 240 9.54 -21.00 32.91
N ALA A 241 9.16 -21.11 31.64
CA ALA A 241 7.79 -20.84 31.23
C ALA A 241 6.77 -21.74 31.95
N THR A 242 5.65 -21.12 32.33
CA THR A 242 4.53 -21.82 32.95
C THR A 242 3.76 -22.62 31.90
N ARG A 243 3.58 -23.92 32.16
CA ARG A 243 2.80 -24.84 31.31
C ARG A 243 1.32 -24.91 31.67
N GLN A 244 0.94 -24.29 32.80
CA GLN A 244 -0.45 -24.21 33.22
C GLN A 244 -1.15 -23.13 32.40
N GLU A 245 -2.33 -23.47 31.89
CA GLU A 245 -3.19 -22.52 31.22
C GLU A 245 -3.73 -21.50 32.23
N HIS A 246 -3.69 -20.23 31.86
CA HIS A 246 -4.19 -19.15 32.70
C HIS A 246 -5.69 -18.93 32.43
N ALA A 247 -6.53 -19.15 33.45
CA ALA A 247 -7.96 -18.90 33.33
C ALA A 247 -8.25 -17.38 33.39
N PRO A 248 -9.12 -16.85 32.50
CA PRO A 248 -9.52 -15.44 32.52
C PRO A 248 -10.06 -15.01 33.90
N GLY A 249 -9.69 -13.80 34.34
CA GLY A 249 -10.15 -13.21 35.60
C GLY A 249 -9.34 -13.64 36.84
N ASN A 250 -8.44 -14.61 36.72
CA ASN A 250 -7.50 -14.93 37.79
C ASN A 250 -6.31 -13.96 37.77
N VAL A 251 -5.73 -13.72 38.94
CA VAL A 251 -4.48 -12.95 39.03
C VAL A 251 -3.31 -13.86 38.66
N TYR A 252 -2.53 -13.48 37.65
CA TYR A 252 -1.26 -14.13 37.34
C TYR A 252 -0.11 -13.39 38.02
N HIS A 253 0.69 -14.10 38.82
CA HIS A 253 1.78 -13.50 39.59
C HIS A 253 3.12 -13.43 38.85
N PHE A 254 3.18 -13.85 37.57
CA PHE A 254 4.38 -13.77 36.73
C PHE A 254 5.63 -14.43 37.34
N THR A 255 5.47 -15.65 37.88
CA THR A 255 6.59 -16.50 38.32
C THR A 255 7.50 -16.93 37.16
N GLY A 256 7.02 -16.79 35.93
CA GLY A 256 7.72 -16.96 34.67
C GLY A 256 6.87 -16.43 33.52
N PRO A 257 7.37 -16.40 32.27
CA PRO A 257 6.54 -16.14 31.10
C PRO A 257 5.54 -17.29 30.86
N LEU A 258 4.44 -17.00 30.16
CA LEU A 258 3.55 -18.03 29.66
C LEU A 258 4.16 -18.77 28.47
N LEU A 259 3.98 -20.09 28.45
CA LEU A 259 4.26 -20.90 27.29
C LEU A 259 3.32 -20.47 26.14
N ARG A 260 3.89 -20.01 25.03
CA ARG A 260 3.11 -19.51 23.88
C ARG A 260 3.74 -19.92 22.57
N ARG A 261 2.91 -20.06 21.55
CA ARG A 261 3.38 -20.29 20.18
C ARG A 261 4.04 -19.02 19.63
N MET A 262 5.05 -19.19 18.78
CA MET A 262 5.58 -18.09 18.00
C MET A 262 4.51 -17.56 17.03
N SER A 263 4.46 -16.24 16.89
CA SER A 263 3.70 -15.59 15.82
C SER A 263 4.24 -15.96 14.43
N ALA A 264 3.45 -15.72 13.39
CA ALA A 264 3.87 -15.90 12.00
C ALA A 264 5.21 -15.21 11.70
N GLU A 265 5.36 -13.96 12.16
CA GLU A 265 6.57 -13.16 11.99
C GLU A 265 7.78 -13.75 12.71
N GLN A 266 7.62 -14.19 13.96
CA GLN A 266 8.69 -14.83 14.73
C GLN A 266 9.14 -16.16 14.11
N MET A 267 8.17 -16.96 13.65
CA MET A 267 8.44 -18.22 12.96
C MET A 267 9.19 -17.97 11.65
N TRP A 268 8.72 -17.03 10.83
CA TRP A 268 9.38 -16.64 9.59
C TRP A 268 10.81 -16.12 9.83
N ASP A 269 11.00 -15.19 10.77
CA ASP A 269 12.32 -14.63 11.08
C ASP A 269 13.28 -15.69 11.63
N SER A 270 12.77 -16.71 12.33
CA SER A 270 13.55 -17.87 12.75
C SER A 270 14.07 -18.66 11.53
N PHE A 271 13.23 -18.91 10.52
CA PHE A 271 13.67 -19.55 9.27
C PHE A 271 14.65 -18.69 8.47
N VAL A 272 14.39 -17.38 8.37
CA VAL A 272 15.30 -16.43 7.71
C VAL A 272 16.68 -16.49 8.36
N THR A 273 16.76 -16.57 9.68
CA THR A 273 18.04 -16.70 10.42
C THR A 273 18.80 -17.98 10.09
N LEU A 274 18.09 -19.09 9.81
CA LEU A 274 18.73 -20.35 9.38
C LEU A 274 19.27 -20.31 7.94
N ILE A 275 18.76 -19.40 7.12
CA ILE A 275 19.12 -19.28 5.69
C ILE A 275 20.15 -18.16 5.47
N ASN A 276 19.86 -16.98 6.00
CA ASN A 276 20.60 -15.74 5.82
C ASN A 276 21.53 -15.50 7.03
N PRO A 277 22.85 -15.26 6.83
CA PRO A 277 23.82 -14.99 7.90
C PRO A 277 23.58 -13.69 8.66
N SER A 278 22.86 -12.77 8.03
CA SER A 278 22.75 -11.38 8.44
C SER A 278 21.30 -10.94 8.26
N PRO A 279 20.35 -11.65 8.90
CA PRO A 279 18.93 -11.37 8.75
C PRO A 279 18.58 -9.96 9.23
N ASP A 280 19.35 -9.41 10.17
CA ASP A 280 19.16 -8.07 10.72
C ASP A 280 19.73 -6.95 9.85
N MET A 281 20.53 -7.28 8.83
CA MET A 281 21.09 -6.28 7.93
C MET A 281 20.02 -5.74 7.00
N ILE A 282 19.95 -4.41 6.91
CA ILE A 282 18.98 -3.72 6.06
C ILE A 282 19.24 -4.12 4.61
N ASN A 283 18.20 -4.58 3.92
CA ASN A 283 18.26 -4.72 2.48
C ASN A 283 18.23 -3.33 1.83
N GLN A 284 19.42 -2.79 1.57
CA GLN A 284 19.58 -1.44 1.03
C GLN A 284 18.86 -1.28 -0.31
N ALA A 285 18.88 -2.27 -1.19
CA ALA A 285 18.21 -2.20 -2.50
C ALA A 285 16.68 -2.07 -2.37
N ASN A 286 16.06 -2.84 -1.47
CA ASN A 286 14.63 -2.74 -1.20
C ASN A 286 14.26 -1.40 -0.55
N ARG A 287 15.05 -0.97 0.45
CA ARG A 287 14.85 0.33 1.10
C ARG A 287 14.98 1.47 0.09
N ASP A 288 15.99 1.42 -0.76
CA ASP A 288 16.22 2.40 -1.82
C ASP A 288 15.06 2.43 -2.81
N THR A 289 14.53 1.27 -3.17
CA THR A 289 13.35 1.15 -4.04
C THR A 289 12.12 1.77 -3.38
N MET A 290 11.89 1.52 -2.09
CA MET A 290 10.78 2.09 -1.34
C MET A 290 10.90 3.60 -1.19
N GLU A 291 12.06 4.09 -0.78
CA GLU A 291 12.33 5.53 -0.64
C GLU A 291 12.18 6.24 -2.00
N GLN A 292 12.69 5.66 -3.09
CA GLN A 292 12.50 6.21 -4.42
C GLN A 292 11.03 6.25 -4.83
N ARG A 293 10.20 5.25 -4.49
CA ARG A 293 8.75 5.30 -4.75
C ARG A 293 8.08 6.46 -4.03
N ILE A 294 8.43 6.69 -2.76
CA ILE A 294 7.91 7.82 -1.97
C ILE A 294 8.34 9.16 -2.60
N LEU A 295 9.61 9.29 -2.96
CA LEU A 295 10.14 10.49 -3.59
C LEU A 295 9.51 10.76 -4.97
N GLN A 296 9.25 9.73 -5.78
CA GLN A 296 8.54 9.87 -7.05
C GLN A 296 7.10 10.35 -6.85
N ALA A 297 6.38 9.81 -5.87
CA ALA A 297 5.03 10.25 -5.57
C ALA A 297 5.02 11.73 -5.13
N LYS A 298 5.94 12.10 -4.23
CA LYS A 298 6.14 13.50 -3.81
C LYS A 298 6.50 14.41 -4.98
N LYS A 299 7.39 13.97 -5.86
CA LYS A 299 7.79 14.71 -7.07
C LYS A 299 6.59 15.02 -7.95
N ILE A 300 5.71 14.05 -8.16
CA ILE A 300 4.52 14.24 -8.99
C ILE A 300 3.56 15.23 -8.34
N ALA A 301 3.33 15.13 -7.02
CA ALA A 301 2.50 16.09 -6.29
C ALA A 301 3.06 17.53 -6.38
N ASP A 302 4.31 17.72 -5.99
CA ASP A 302 4.95 19.04 -6.01
C ASP A 302 5.08 19.60 -7.44
N SER A 303 5.13 18.73 -8.45
CA SER A 303 5.12 19.13 -9.87
C SER A 303 3.76 19.67 -10.30
N VAL A 304 2.68 19.00 -9.91
CA VAL A 304 1.32 19.47 -10.19
C VAL A 304 1.06 20.79 -9.46
N ASP A 305 1.52 20.91 -8.21
CA ASP A 305 1.40 22.13 -7.42
C ASP A 305 2.34 23.28 -7.85
N ALA A 306 3.30 23.02 -8.75
CA ALA A 306 4.13 24.05 -9.36
C ALA A 306 3.45 24.75 -10.55
N LEU A 307 2.34 24.21 -11.07
CA LEU A 307 1.55 24.81 -12.15
C LEU A 307 0.59 25.86 -11.60
N SER A 308 0.18 26.82 -12.43
CA SER A 308 -1.04 27.58 -12.15
C SER A 308 -2.29 26.75 -12.49
N PRO A 309 -3.45 27.05 -11.89
CA PRO A 309 -4.71 26.38 -12.23
C PRO A 309 -5.06 26.51 -13.73
N GLU A 310 -4.75 27.64 -14.36
CA GLU A 310 -4.99 27.87 -15.78
C GLU A 310 -4.09 26.99 -16.66
N GLU A 311 -2.81 26.85 -16.29
CA GLU A 311 -1.85 26.02 -17.02
C GLU A 311 -2.21 24.54 -16.90
N ALA A 312 -2.57 24.09 -15.69
CA ALA A 312 -3.08 22.74 -15.48
C ALA A 312 -4.34 22.49 -16.33
N LEU A 313 -5.27 23.45 -16.37
CA LEU A 313 -6.47 23.35 -17.21
C LEU A 313 -6.16 23.25 -18.71
N VAL A 314 -5.15 23.94 -19.22
CA VAL A 314 -4.71 23.81 -20.62
C VAL A 314 -4.24 22.38 -20.92
N GLY A 315 -3.45 21.77 -20.04
CA GLY A 315 -3.01 20.38 -20.20
C GLY A 315 -4.18 19.38 -20.12
N LEU A 316 -5.09 19.59 -19.17
CA LEU A 316 -6.30 18.77 -19.01
C LEU A 316 -7.23 18.86 -20.23
N LYS A 317 -7.32 20.02 -20.90
CA LYS A 317 -8.06 20.19 -22.16
C LYS A 317 -7.55 19.28 -23.27
N LYS A 318 -6.23 19.26 -23.48
CA LYS A 318 -5.63 18.37 -24.49
C LYS A 318 -5.91 16.90 -24.18
N ALA A 319 -5.81 16.49 -22.92
CA ALA A 319 -6.12 15.12 -22.51
C ALA A 319 -7.62 14.79 -22.68
N ALA A 320 -8.51 15.72 -22.32
CA ALA A 320 -9.96 15.55 -22.45
C ALA A 320 -10.40 15.36 -23.91
N GLU A 321 -9.78 16.05 -24.86
CA GLU A 321 -10.03 15.85 -26.30
C GLU A 321 -9.65 14.44 -26.76
N VAL A 322 -8.52 13.92 -26.29
CA VAL A 322 -8.09 12.54 -26.59
C VAL A 322 -9.05 11.53 -25.96
N TYR A 323 -9.45 11.72 -24.70
CA TYR A 323 -10.46 10.88 -24.07
C TYR A 323 -11.79 10.88 -24.82
N GLY A 324 -12.23 12.04 -25.32
CA GLY A 324 -13.41 12.16 -26.18
C GLY A 324 -13.30 11.28 -27.43
N LYS A 325 -12.23 11.45 -28.22
CA LYS A 325 -11.97 10.67 -29.45
C LYS A 325 -11.82 9.17 -29.17
N ASN A 326 -11.22 8.82 -28.04
CA ASN A 326 -10.95 7.43 -27.69
C ASN A 326 -12.19 6.65 -27.32
N ARG A 327 -13.27 7.30 -26.84
CA ARG A 327 -14.54 6.58 -26.56
C ARG A 327 -15.09 5.92 -27.81
N GLU A 328 -15.22 6.67 -28.89
CA GLU A 328 -15.71 6.15 -30.18
C GLU A 328 -14.79 5.04 -30.72
N ARG A 329 -13.48 5.27 -30.70
CA ARG A 329 -12.48 4.28 -31.15
C ARG A 329 -12.51 3.01 -30.30
N THR A 330 -12.64 3.15 -28.99
CA THR A 330 -12.67 2.03 -28.05
C THR A 330 -13.93 1.20 -28.24
N GLU A 331 -15.10 1.82 -28.42
CA GLU A 331 -16.36 1.11 -28.67
C GLU A 331 -16.28 0.26 -29.94
N VAL A 332 -15.73 0.81 -31.03
CA VAL A 332 -15.53 0.07 -32.29
C VAL A 332 -14.58 -1.11 -32.08
N GLN A 333 -13.42 -0.88 -31.46
CA GLN A 333 -12.42 -1.93 -31.24
C GLN A 333 -12.89 -3.00 -30.24
N GLN A 334 -13.69 -2.64 -29.24
CA GLN A 334 -14.26 -3.61 -28.29
C GLN A 334 -15.28 -4.53 -28.96
N LYS A 335 -16.10 -4.03 -29.90
CA LYS A 335 -16.99 -4.88 -30.70
C LYS A 335 -16.20 -5.86 -31.56
N LEU A 336 -15.18 -5.36 -32.27
CA LEU A 336 -14.28 -6.20 -33.07
C LEU A 336 -13.55 -7.26 -32.20
N TYR A 337 -13.12 -6.88 -31.00
CA TYR A 337 -12.49 -7.80 -30.07
C TYR A 337 -13.46 -8.89 -29.59
N ALA A 338 -14.69 -8.52 -29.25
CA ALA A 338 -15.71 -9.48 -28.81
C ALA A 338 -16.00 -10.51 -29.91
N GLU A 339 -16.19 -10.06 -31.15
CA GLU A 339 -16.39 -10.91 -32.32
C GLU A 339 -15.17 -11.81 -32.58
N ALA A 340 -13.96 -11.25 -32.61
CA ALA A 340 -12.73 -12.00 -32.83
C ALA A 340 -12.45 -13.03 -31.73
N ARG A 341 -12.79 -12.71 -30.47
CA ARG A 341 -12.64 -13.62 -29.32
C ARG A 341 -13.60 -14.79 -29.41
N VAL A 342 -14.86 -14.55 -29.78
CA VAL A 342 -15.86 -15.61 -30.00
C VAL A 342 -15.41 -16.50 -31.16
N ALA A 343 -15.04 -15.91 -32.30
CA ALA A 343 -14.55 -16.67 -33.45
C ALA A 343 -13.30 -17.52 -33.14
N ALA A 344 -12.35 -16.98 -32.35
CA ALA A 344 -11.16 -17.73 -31.92
C ALA A 344 -11.52 -18.87 -30.97
N LYS A 345 -12.46 -18.65 -30.05
CA LYS A 345 -12.95 -19.68 -29.12
C LYS A 345 -13.67 -20.79 -29.87
N ASP A 346 -14.64 -20.46 -30.72
CA ASP A 346 -15.42 -21.43 -31.48
C ASP A 346 -14.52 -22.27 -32.41
N ALA A 347 -13.52 -21.64 -33.05
CA ALA A 347 -12.53 -22.34 -33.87
C ALA A 347 -11.65 -23.29 -33.03
N ARG A 348 -11.33 -22.92 -31.79
CA ARG A 348 -10.56 -23.78 -30.87
C ARG A 348 -11.39 -24.96 -30.38
N ASP A 349 -12.60 -24.69 -29.92
CA ASP A 349 -13.55 -25.71 -29.45
C ASP A 349 -13.85 -26.72 -30.57
N ALA A 350 -14.06 -26.24 -31.81
CA ALA A 350 -14.25 -27.11 -32.98
C ALA A 350 -13.01 -27.96 -33.32
N ALA A 351 -11.81 -27.39 -33.19
CA ALA A 351 -10.56 -28.14 -33.41
C ALA A 351 -10.32 -29.21 -32.33
N ASP A 352 -10.68 -28.92 -31.07
CA ASP A 352 -10.51 -29.85 -29.95
C ASP A 352 -11.46 -31.07 -30.07
N MET A 353 -12.63 -30.90 -30.70
CA MET A 353 -13.59 -31.97 -31.00
C MET A 353 -13.19 -32.86 -32.19
N MET A 354 -12.15 -32.50 -32.95
CA MET A 354 -11.68 -33.31 -34.09
C MET A 354 -10.82 -34.50 -33.61
N PRO A 355 -10.88 -35.65 -34.32
CA PRO A 355 -9.97 -36.77 -34.07
C PRO A 355 -8.51 -36.40 -34.39
N GLU A 356 -7.57 -37.05 -33.70
CA GLU A 356 -6.13 -36.81 -33.89
C GLU A 356 -5.70 -37.06 -35.35
N GLY A 357 -5.07 -36.08 -35.98
CA GLY A 357 -4.61 -36.16 -37.36
C GLY A 357 -4.27 -34.81 -38.00
N PRO A 358 -3.83 -34.81 -39.28
CA PRO A 358 -3.41 -33.59 -39.98
C PRO A 358 -4.49 -32.50 -40.05
N ALA A 359 -5.76 -32.90 -40.11
CA ALA A 359 -6.90 -31.98 -40.12
C ALA A 359 -7.06 -31.22 -38.79
N LYS A 360 -6.86 -31.89 -37.64
CA LYS A 360 -6.88 -31.26 -36.32
C LYS A 360 -5.75 -30.25 -36.15
N VAL A 361 -4.55 -30.59 -36.65
CA VAL A 361 -3.38 -29.69 -36.63
C VAL A 361 -3.65 -28.43 -37.46
N ALA A 362 -4.25 -28.56 -38.66
CA ALA A 362 -4.63 -27.43 -39.48
C ALA A 362 -5.72 -26.56 -38.83
N ALA A 363 -6.73 -27.18 -38.20
CA ALA A 363 -7.79 -26.48 -37.48
C ALA A 363 -7.25 -25.74 -36.24
N MET A 364 -6.37 -26.36 -35.45
CA MET A 364 -5.67 -25.70 -34.33
C MET A 364 -4.82 -24.51 -34.81
N THR A 365 -4.09 -24.67 -35.92
CA THR A 365 -3.28 -23.57 -36.49
C THR A 365 -4.16 -22.37 -36.86
N LYS A 366 -5.31 -22.61 -37.48
CA LYS A 366 -6.29 -21.57 -37.80
C LYS A 366 -6.89 -20.93 -36.53
N ALA A 367 -7.16 -21.71 -35.50
CA ALA A 367 -7.62 -21.18 -34.20
C ALA A 367 -6.55 -20.30 -33.54
N ASP A 368 -5.27 -20.68 -33.61
CA ASP A 368 -4.16 -19.89 -33.09
C ASP A 368 -3.94 -18.59 -33.88
N GLU A 369 -4.16 -18.58 -35.20
CA GLU A 369 -4.16 -17.36 -36.01
C GLU A 369 -5.30 -16.40 -35.62
N LEU A 370 -6.51 -16.92 -35.41
CA LEU A 370 -7.66 -16.13 -34.93
C LEU A 370 -7.40 -15.58 -33.53
N LYS A 371 -6.77 -16.37 -32.66
CA LYS A 371 -6.34 -15.92 -31.33
C LYS A 371 -5.32 -14.79 -31.42
N LYS A 372 -4.30 -14.90 -32.29
CA LYS A 372 -3.33 -13.81 -32.54
C LYS A 372 -4.01 -12.53 -33.01
N LYS A 373 -5.00 -12.62 -33.90
CA LYS A 373 -5.80 -11.46 -34.33
C LYS A 373 -6.59 -10.85 -33.18
N SER A 374 -7.24 -11.69 -32.36
CA SER A 374 -7.96 -11.25 -31.15
C SER A 374 -7.02 -10.55 -30.15
N ASP A 375 -5.84 -11.11 -29.91
CA ASP A 375 -4.81 -10.52 -29.04
C ASP A 375 -4.25 -9.21 -29.60
N ALA A 376 -4.12 -9.07 -30.92
CA ALA A 376 -3.73 -7.82 -31.56
C ALA A 376 -4.79 -6.72 -31.37
N ILE A 377 -6.08 -7.05 -31.55
CA ILE A 377 -7.18 -6.11 -31.29
C ILE A 377 -7.23 -5.73 -29.80
N ARG A 378 -7.05 -6.70 -28.89
CA ARG A 378 -6.95 -6.43 -27.44
C ARG A 378 -5.82 -5.44 -27.13
N SER A 379 -4.67 -5.63 -27.77
CA SER A 379 -3.51 -4.75 -27.60
C SER A 379 -3.81 -3.33 -28.11
N GLU A 380 -4.54 -3.20 -29.21
CA GLU A 380 -4.98 -1.91 -29.74
C GLU A 380 -6.01 -1.22 -28.83
N VAL A 381 -6.98 -1.95 -28.28
CA VAL A 381 -7.92 -1.43 -27.26
C VAL A 381 -7.13 -0.86 -26.08
N ASN A 382 -6.15 -1.61 -25.57
CA ASN A 382 -5.31 -1.15 -24.46
C ASN A 382 -4.48 0.08 -24.85
N ARG A 383 -3.98 0.15 -26.09
CA ARG A 383 -3.22 1.31 -26.59
C ARG A 383 -4.10 2.57 -26.60
N ILE A 384 -5.31 2.47 -27.13
CA ILE A 384 -6.28 3.57 -27.18
C ILE A 384 -6.65 4.01 -25.76
N GLN A 385 -6.97 3.08 -24.87
CA GLN A 385 -7.32 3.41 -23.47
C GLN A 385 -6.18 4.12 -22.73
N ASN A 386 -4.93 3.79 -23.03
CA ASN A 386 -3.78 4.42 -22.39
C ASN A 386 -3.36 5.75 -23.03
N GLU A 387 -3.81 6.08 -24.24
CA GLU A 387 -3.41 7.31 -24.94
C GLU A 387 -3.83 8.57 -24.18
N GLY A 388 -5.03 8.60 -23.60
CA GLY A 388 -5.48 9.71 -22.76
C GLY A 388 -4.58 9.93 -21.55
N ARG A 389 -4.20 8.84 -20.85
CA ARG A 389 -3.26 8.89 -19.72
C ARG A 389 -1.90 9.41 -20.12
N ARG A 390 -1.41 9.03 -21.31
CA ARG A 390 -0.12 9.51 -21.85
C ARG A 390 -0.15 11.02 -22.03
N VAL A 391 -1.23 11.56 -22.59
CA VAL A 391 -1.39 13.00 -22.78
C VAL A 391 -1.52 13.70 -21.43
N THR A 392 -2.31 13.17 -20.48
CA THR A 392 -2.38 13.71 -19.12
C THR A 392 -0.98 13.81 -18.49
N TYR A 393 -0.18 12.74 -18.58
CA TYR A 393 1.16 12.73 -17.99
C TYR A 393 2.11 13.70 -18.70
N ALA A 394 2.07 13.77 -20.04
CA ALA A 394 2.92 14.66 -20.82
C ALA A 394 2.57 16.14 -20.61
N GLU A 395 1.28 16.48 -20.63
CA GLU A 395 0.82 17.86 -20.67
C GLU A 395 0.63 18.47 -19.28
N VAL A 396 0.35 17.65 -18.26
CA VAL A 396 0.18 18.11 -16.88
C VAL A 396 1.42 17.78 -16.06
N ILE A 397 1.73 16.49 -15.87
CA ILE A 397 2.79 16.08 -14.93
C ILE A 397 4.18 16.50 -15.42
N THR A 398 4.50 16.26 -16.69
CA THR A 398 5.84 16.59 -17.24
C THR A 398 6.04 18.10 -17.33
N THR A 399 5.01 18.86 -17.71
CA THR A 399 5.02 20.34 -17.66
C THR A 399 5.25 20.84 -16.24
N GLY A 400 4.56 20.26 -15.26
CA GLY A 400 4.76 20.54 -13.84
C GLY A 400 6.18 20.22 -13.37
N GLN A 401 6.76 19.08 -13.81
CA GLN A 401 8.13 18.70 -13.48
C GLN A 401 9.16 19.69 -14.02
N LYS A 402 8.93 20.25 -15.21
CA LYS A 402 9.79 21.31 -15.77
C LYS A 402 9.76 22.55 -14.89
N LYS A 403 8.57 22.99 -14.45
CA LYS A 403 8.43 24.11 -13.52
C LYS A 403 9.04 23.83 -12.16
N LEU A 404 8.83 22.62 -11.63
CA LEU A 404 9.42 22.22 -10.36
C LEU A 404 10.96 22.21 -10.46
N PHE A 405 11.52 21.74 -11.56
CA PHE A 405 12.95 21.81 -11.82
C PHE A 405 13.46 23.26 -11.79
N GLU A 406 12.78 24.18 -12.46
CA GLU A 406 13.15 25.60 -12.47
C GLU A 406 13.06 26.21 -11.08
N LYS A 407 12.00 25.89 -10.33
CA LYS A 407 11.80 26.33 -8.94
C LYS A 407 12.89 25.82 -7.99
N VAL A 408 13.31 24.57 -8.14
CA VAL A 408 14.31 23.93 -7.27
C VAL A 408 15.74 24.34 -7.63
N THR A 409 16.05 24.45 -8.93
CA THR A 409 17.43 24.68 -9.39
C THR A 409 17.74 26.14 -9.70
N GLY A 410 16.72 26.99 -9.86
CA GLY A 410 16.85 28.37 -10.33
C GLY A 410 17.30 28.49 -11.80
N LYS A 411 17.35 27.38 -12.55
CA LYS A 411 17.80 27.35 -13.96
C LYS A 411 16.64 26.96 -14.88
N PRO A 412 16.50 27.58 -16.06
CA PRO A 412 15.48 27.20 -17.03
C PRO A 412 15.68 25.74 -17.48
N TYR A 413 14.59 25.00 -17.63
CA TYR A 413 14.67 23.62 -18.12
C TYR A 413 14.99 23.60 -19.62
N GLN A 414 16.08 22.94 -20.02
CA GLN A 414 16.40 22.72 -21.43
C GLN A 414 15.82 21.38 -21.87
N THR A 415 14.90 21.42 -22.84
CA THR A 415 14.32 20.20 -23.43
C THR A 415 15.40 19.36 -24.11
N VAL A 416 15.53 18.11 -23.66
CA VAL A 416 16.38 17.13 -24.34
C VAL A 416 15.57 16.56 -25.51
N ALA A 417 16.11 16.64 -26.73
CA ALA A 417 15.42 16.15 -27.91
C ALA A 417 15.27 14.62 -27.87
N MET A 418 14.03 14.11 -27.91
CA MET A 418 13.79 12.68 -28.04
C MET A 418 14.30 12.17 -29.38
N ASN A 419 15.26 11.24 -29.37
CA ASN A 419 15.73 10.59 -30.59
C ASN A 419 14.64 9.63 -31.10
N THR A 420 13.90 10.04 -32.14
CA THR A 420 12.77 9.28 -32.72
C THR A 420 13.19 8.26 -33.78
N LYS A 421 14.49 8.08 -34.04
CA LYS A 421 14.95 7.06 -34.99
C LYS A 421 14.98 5.67 -34.34
N GLY A 422 13.92 4.89 -34.54
CA GLY A 422 14.03 3.41 -34.57
C GLY A 422 13.09 2.59 -33.67
N GLY A 423 11.82 2.95 -33.47
CA GLY A 423 10.85 2.10 -32.75
C GLY A 423 9.67 1.67 -33.62
N ALA A 424 9.67 0.43 -34.11
CA ALA A 424 8.48 -0.19 -34.71
C ALA A 424 7.36 -0.35 -33.66
N GLU A 425 6.10 -0.26 -34.09
CA GLU A 425 4.86 -0.29 -33.27
C GLU A 425 4.55 -1.63 -32.56
N GLY A 426 5.52 -2.52 -32.34
CA GLY A 426 5.33 -3.80 -31.65
C GLY A 426 6.30 -3.93 -30.47
N SER A 427 5.74 -4.22 -29.28
CA SER A 427 6.40 -4.70 -28.04
C SER A 427 7.86 -4.29 -27.79
N PRO A 428 8.14 -3.44 -26.79
CA PRO A 428 9.51 -2.99 -26.52
C PRO A 428 10.42 -4.11 -26.03
N ALA A 429 11.38 -4.48 -26.88
CA ALA A 429 12.60 -5.14 -26.46
C ALA A 429 13.47 -4.17 -25.65
N MET A 430 14.01 -4.67 -24.54
CA MET A 430 14.98 -4.01 -23.69
C MET A 430 16.31 -3.88 -24.45
N MET A 431 16.83 -2.67 -24.70
CA MET A 431 18.26 -2.36 -24.61
C MET A 431 18.59 -0.86 -24.76
N ALA A 432 19.41 -0.40 -23.79
CA ALA A 432 20.43 0.65 -23.80
C ALA A 432 20.09 2.08 -24.30
N GLY A 433 19.92 3.01 -23.34
CA GLY A 433 19.91 4.46 -23.55
C GLY A 433 19.02 5.19 -22.55
N GLY A 434 19.60 5.65 -21.43
CA GLY A 434 18.92 6.01 -20.16
C GLY A 434 18.06 7.29 -20.10
N GLU A 435 17.45 7.74 -21.20
CA GLU A 435 16.66 9.00 -21.20
C GLU A 435 15.14 8.80 -21.06
N MET A 436 14.66 7.56 -21.13
CA MET A 436 13.22 7.25 -21.12
C MET A 436 12.91 6.20 -20.04
N MET A 437 12.04 6.55 -19.09
CA MET A 437 11.52 5.60 -18.10
C MET A 437 10.21 4.97 -18.59
N MET A 438 10.02 3.68 -18.29
CA MET A 438 8.72 3.02 -18.42
C MET A 438 7.97 3.23 -17.10
N MET A 439 6.84 3.92 -17.14
CA MET A 439 5.91 3.94 -16.00
C MET A 439 5.36 2.54 -15.75
N SER A 440 4.80 2.27 -14.57
CA SER A 440 4.13 0.99 -14.24
C SER A 440 2.98 0.62 -15.20
N SER A 441 2.54 1.57 -16.04
CA SER A 441 1.55 1.43 -17.11
C SER A 441 2.14 1.33 -18.53
N GLY A 442 3.46 1.19 -18.69
CA GLY A 442 4.13 1.03 -19.99
C GLY A 442 4.34 2.34 -20.77
N VAL A 443 4.21 3.50 -20.12
CA VAL A 443 4.35 4.82 -20.76
C VAL A 443 5.81 5.28 -20.77
N ARG A 444 6.32 5.67 -21.94
CA ARG A 444 7.63 6.32 -22.12
C ARG A 444 7.51 7.83 -22.02
N THR A 445 8.22 8.46 -21.08
CA THR A 445 8.26 9.91 -20.87
C THR A 445 9.69 10.42 -20.73
N GLU A 446 9.89 11.70 -21.03
CA GLU A 446 11.16 12.42 -20.80
C GLU A 446 11.52 12.30 -19.32
N LYS A 447 12.68 11.71 -19.00
CA LYS A 447 13.14 11.58 -17.62
C LYS A 447 13.74 12.90 -17.13
N ILE A 448 12.92 13.72 -16.49
CA ILE A 448 13.37 14.95 -15.83
C ILE A 448 13.97 14.58 -14.48
N THR A 449 15.25 14.84 -14.25
CA THR A 449 15.90 14.57 -12.95
C THR A 449 15.93 15.85 -12.11
N ILE A 450 15.32 15.83 -10.92
CA ILE A 450 15.18 16.97 -10.02
C ILE A 450 15.93 16.68 -8.71
N PRO A 451 16.92 17.51 -8.32
CA PRO A 451 17.62 17.36 -7.05
C PRO A 451 16.67 17.31 -5.85
N GLY A 452 16.89 16.40 -4.91
CA GLY A 452 16.03 16.21 -3.73
C GLY A 452 14.80 15.34 -3.97
N TYR A 453 14.43 15.07 -5.23
CA TYR A 453 13.31 14.21 -5.62
C TYR A 453 13.76 12.96 -6.36
N ASP A 454 14.88 13.04 -7.06
CA ASP A 454 15.51 11.90 -7.72
C ASP A 454 16.85 11.63 -7.05
N ARG A 455 17.05 10.37 -6.67
CA ARG A 455 18.35 9.90 -6.19
C ARG A 455 19.38 9.99 -7.31
N LYS A 456 20.60 10.38 -6.97
CA LYS A 456 21.74 10.33 -7.89
C LYS A 456 21.92 8.88 -8.33
N GLU A 457 21.80 8.62 -9.63
CA GLU A 457 22.12 7.30 -10.15
C GLU A 457 23.62 7.07 -9.99
N LEU A 458 23.97 5.97 -9.32
CA LEU A 458 25.34 5.50 -9.25
C LEU A 458 25.83 5.28 -10.70
N THR A 459 27.01 5.80 -10.98
CA THR A 459 27.75 5.50 -12.21
C THR A 459 27.97 4.00 -12.33
N LYS A 460 28.25 3.53 -13.55
CA LYS A 460 28.57 2.11 -13.78
C LYS A 460 29.72 1.65 -12.87
N GLU A 461 30.75 2.48 -12.75
CA GLU A 461 31.92 2.24 -11.90
C GLU A 461 31.55 2.17 -10.41
N GLU A 462 30.73 3.09 -9.90
CA GLU A 462 30.28 3.05 -8.50
C GLU A 462 29.42 1.79 -8.22
N LYS A 463 28.55 1.38 -9.16
CA LYS A 463 27.77 0.14 -9.02
C LYS A 463 28.66 -1.10 -9.01
N GLU A 464 29.66 -1.14 -9.90
CA GLU A 464 30.63 -2.22 -9.96
C GLU A 464 31.47 -2.27 -8.68
N ALA A 465 31.88 -1.13 -8.13
CA ALA A 465 32.61 -1.06 -6.87
C ALA A 465 31.80 -1.57 -5.67
N VAL A 466 30.52 -1.20 -5.56
CA VAL A 466 29.63 -1.70 -4.50
C VAL A 466 29.44 -3.22 -4.62
N SER A 467 29.21 -3.71 -5.84
CA SER A 467 29.08 -5.16 -6.09
C SER A 467 30.38 -5.90 -5.81
N ALA A 468 31.53 -5.35 -6.18
CA ALA A 468 32.84 -5.94 -5.93
C ALA A 468 33.12 -6.08 -4.44
N LYS A 469 32.85 -5.03 -3.64
CA LYS A 469 33.01 -5.06 -2.18
C LYS A 469 32.14 -6.15 -1.53
N ALA A 470 30.90 -6.31 -1.96
CA ALA A 470 30.01 -7.36 -1.46
C ALA A 470 30.54 -8.76 -1.82
N ARG A 471 31.02 -8.94 -3.05
CA ARG A 471 31.61 -10.21 -3.51
C ARG A 471 32.90 -10.57 -2.80
N GLU A 472 33.73 -9.59 -2.48
CA GLU A 472 34.95 -9.76 -1.70
C GLU A 472 34.63 -10.27 -0.29
N ALA A 473 33.66 -9.66 0.39
CA ALA A 473 33.19 -10.14 1.70
C ALA A 473 32.67 -11.60 1.63
N TYR A 474 31.93 -11.96 0.58
CA TYR A 474 31.51 -13.35 0.38
C TYR A 474 32.68 -14.28 0.01
N ALA A 475 33.73 -13.80 -0.65
CA ALA A 475 34.92 -14.59 -0.93
C ALA A 475 35.70 -14.91 0.35
N GLU A 476 35.87 -13.93 1.25
CA GLU A 476 36.47 -14.13 2.58
C GLU A 476 35.64 -15.11 3.42
N GLU A 477 34.31 -14.96 3.40
CA GLU A 477 33.41 -15.88 4.08
C GLU A 477 33.52 -17.32 3.51
N ALA A 478 33.62 -17.45 2.18
CA ALA A 478 33.83 -18.73 1.52
C ALA A 478 35.12 -19.41 2.00
N GLU A 479 36.19 -18.65 2.22
CA GLU A 479 37.45 -19.16 2.77
C GLU A 479 37.29 -19.64 4.21
N PHE A 480 36.59 -18.88 5.05
CA PHE A 480 36.29 -19.29 6.43
C PHE A 480 35.52 -20.63 6.50
N PHE A 481 34.67 -20.92 5.52
CA PHE A 481 33.94 -22.19 5.40
C PHE A 481 34.68 -23.25 4.57
N GLY A 482 35.89 -22.99 4.09
CA GLY A 482 36.69 -23.93 3.33
C GLY A 482 36.13 -24.27 1.95
N ILE A 483 35.39 -23.34 1.33
CA ILE A 483 34.78 -23.53 0.01
C ILE A 483 35.86 -23.37 -1.09
N PRO A 484 36.07 -24.40 -1.93
CA PRO A 484 37.10 -24.37 -2.97
C PRO A 484 36.90 -23.24 -3.98
N GLU A 485 38.01 -22.74 -4.52
CA GLU A 485 38.00 -21.80 -5.64
C GLU A 485 37.39 -22.39 -6.92
N GLY A 486 37.17 -21.52 -7.92
CA GLY A 486 36.61 -21.93 -9.21
C GLY A 486 35.08 -21.94 -9.21
N LYS A 487 34.48 -23.06 -9.64
CA LYS A 487 33.02 -23.16 -9.84
C LYS A 487 32.24 -23.10 -8.53
N ASP A 488 32.75 -23.72 -7.47
CA ASP A 488 32.07 -23.80 -6.18
C ASP A 488 32.01 -22.43 -5.49
N ARG A 489 33.13 -21.68 -5.45
CA ARG A 489 33.14 -20.28 -4.95
C ARG A 489 32.23 -19.35 -5.75
N LYS A 490 32.21 -19.45 -7.08
CA LYS A 490 31.29 -18.65 -7.92
C LYS A 490 29.83 -18.96 -7.61
N LYS A 491 29.50 -20.25 -7.46
CA LYS A 491 28.14 -20.67 -7.09
C LYS A 491 27.78 -20.19 -5.67
N TYR A 492 28.71 -20.29 -4.72
CA TYR A 492 28.52 -19.79 -3.37
C TYR A 492 28.17 -18.30 -3.36
N ILE A 493 29.02 -17.46 -3.98
CA ILE A 493 28.79 -16.01 -4.05
C ILE A 493 27.43 -15.70 -4.69
N SER A 494 27.09 -16.37 -5.80
CA SER A 494 25.80 -16.20 -6.47
C SER A 494 24.62 -16.57 -5.56
N ASP A 495 24.71 -17.71 -4.85
CA ASP A 495 23.66 -18.17 -3.95
C ASP A 495 23.52 -17.21 -2.74
N ARG A 496 24.62 -16.68 -2.21
CA ARG A 496 24.61 -15.66 -1.13
C ARG A 496 24.00 -14.34 -1.57
N GLU A 497 24.34 -13.85 -2.77
CA GLU A 497 23.70 -12.67 -3.37
C GLU A 497 22.19 -12.88 -3.57
N GLN A 498 21.76 -14.11 -3.90
CA GLN A 498 20.34 -14.42 -4.04
C GLN A 498 19.62 -14.47 -2.68
N ILE A 499 20.23 -15.11 -1.67
CA ILE A 499 19.71 -15.18 -0.30
C ILE A 499 19.55 -13.77 0.28
N ALA A 500 20.59 -12.93 0.20
CA ALA A 500 20.55 -11.56 0.73
C ALA A 500 19.46 -10.70 0.07
N ARG A 501 19.17 -10.93 -1.22
CA ARG A 501 18.13 -10.20 -1.95
C ARG A 501 16.72 -10.68 -1.62
N ASN A 502 16.51 -11.99 -1.46
CA ASN A 502 15.18 -12.59 -1.43
C ASN A 502 14.71 -13.02 -0.04
N THR A 503 15.63 -13.31 0.88
CA THR A 503 15.34 -13.84 2.22
C THR A 503 15.38 -12.69 3.23
N LEU A 504 14.24 -12.00 3.33
CA LEU A 504 14.05 -10.79 4.13
C LEU A 504 13.32 -11.11 5.43
N ARG A 505 13.55 -10.30 6.48
CA ARG A 505 12.72 -10.38 7.70
C ARG A 505 11.27 -9.99 7.43
N ALA A 506 10.38 -10.48 8.26
CA ALA A 506 8.95 -10.18 8.17
C ALA A 506 8.66 -8.68 8.17
N ALA A 507 9.43 -7.91 8.94
CA ALA A 507 9.30 -6.45 9.02
C ALA A 507 9.68 -5.70 7.73
N GLU A 508 10.43 -6.33 6.82
CA GLU A 508 10.81 -5.77 5.52
C GLU A 508 9.91 -6.24 4.38
N ILE A 509 9.02 -7.20 4.66
CA ILE A 509 8.04 -7.72 3.70
C ILE A 509 6.77 -6.87 3.79
N GLU A 510 6.13 -6.66 2.64
CA GLU A 510 4.83 -6.01 2.59
C GLU A 510 3.81 -6.80 3.43
N SER A 511 3.11 -6.10 4.32
CA SER A 511 2.04 -6.66 5.13
C SER A 511 0.69 -6.18 4.59
N PRO A 512 -0.31 -7.05 4.41
CA PRO A 512 -0.17 -8.50 4.50
C PRO A 512 0.67 -9.10 3.37
N ALA A 513 1.40 -10.17 3.66
CA ALA A 513 2.17 -10.89 2.65
C ALA A 513 1.25 -11.51 1.57
N PRO A 514 1.76 -11.79 0.36
CA PRO A 514 0.96 -12.40 -0.70
C PRO A 514 0.35 -13.76 -0.28
N ARG A 515 -0.77 -14.13 -0.91
CA ARG A 515 -1.39 -15.44 -0.68
C ARG A 515 -0.41 -16.57 -1.03
N GLY A 516 -0.36 -17.61 -0.18
CA GLY A 516 0.60 -18.71 -0.29
C GLY A 516 1.99 -18.39 0.29
N HIS A 517 2.20 -17.19 0.84
CA HIS A 517 3.39 -16.90 1.63
C HIS A 517 3.25 -17.46 3.05
N TYR A 518 4.35 -17.96 3.63
CA TYR A 518 4.38 -18.54 4.98
C TYR A 518 3.77 -17.65 6.05
N LEU A 519 4.08 -16.34 6.04
CA LEU A 519 3.46 -15.38 6.95
C LEU A 519 1.92 -15.45 6.93
N ARG A 520 1.29 -15.59 5.75
CA ARG A 520 -0.17 -15.72 5.64
C ARG A 520 -0.67 -17.06 6.15
N GLU A 521 0.03 -18.15 5.85
CA GLU A 521 -0.35 -19.50 6.29
C GLU A 521 -0.26 -19.67 7.81
N PHE A 522 0.69 -18.96 8.43
CA PHE A 522 0.90 -18.96 9.88
C PHE A 522 0.07 -17.91 10.64
N GLY A 523 -0.90 -17.28 9.97
CA GLY A 523 -1.88 -16.42 10.63
C GLY A 523 -1.48 -14.97 10.79
N GLN A 524 -0.65 -14.41 9.90
CA GLN A 524 -0.42 -12.96 9.86
C GLN A 524 -1.74 -12.18 9.67
N SER A 525 -1.89 -11.07 10.39
CA SER A 525 -3.03 -10.16 10.28
C SER A 525 -3.18 -9.56 8.87
N ASP A 526 -4.43 -9.38 8.44
CA ASP A 526 -4.83 -8.90 7.11
C ASP A 526 -4.80 -7.37 6.94
N ARG A 527 -4.49 -6.60 7.99
CA ARG A 527 -4.58 -5.13 8.07
C ARG A 527 -5.98 -4.54 7.86
N GLU A 528 -7.02 -5.37 7.71
CA GLU A 528 -8.41 -4.91 7.63
C GLU A 528 -9.00 -4.68 9.02
N THR A 529 -8.49 -5.42 10.00
CA THR A 529 -8.92 -5.40 11.40
C THR A 529 -7.73 -5.13 12.32
N ILE A 530 -8.01 -4.51 13.47
CA ILE A 530 -7.00 -4.24 14.50
C ILE A 530 -6.66 -5.60 15.13
N GLU A 531 -5.50 -6.16 14.78
CA GLU A 531 -4.92 -7.38 15.37
C GLU A 531 -5.74 -8.68 15.20
N ASN A 532 -5.99 -9.09 13.95
CA ASN A 532 -6.55 -10.41 13.64
C ASN A 532 -5.46 -11.46 13.29
N ALA A 533 -4.33 -11.42 13.98
CA ALA A 533 -3.32 -12.45 13.84
C ALA A 533 -3.76 -13.72 14.60
N ASN A 534 -3.45 -14.90 14.07
CA ASN A 534 -3.82 -16.17 14.68
C ASN A 534 -2.59 -17.04 14.97
N ASN A 535 -2.44 -17.46 16.22
CA ASN A 535 -1.35 -18.33 16.68
C ASN A 535 -1.81 -19.79 16.91
N ASP A 536 -3.09 -20.10 16.65
CA ASP A 536 -3.66 -21.42 16.82
C ASP A 536 -3.06 -22.44 15.87
N ALA A 537 -3.08 -23.69 16.30
CA ALA A 537 -2.68 -24.81 15.47
C ALA A 537 -3.67 -25.01 14.32
N SER A 538 -3.13 -25.10 13.09
CA SER A 538 -3.94 -25.49 11.95
C SER A 538 -3.26 -26.59 11.13
N VAL A 539 -4.06 -27.41 10.47
CA VAL A 539 -3.58 -28.44 9.54
C VAL A 539 -2.75 -27.84 8.41
N PRO A 540 -3.15 -26.71 7.77
CA PRO A 540 -2.32 -26.05 6.77
C PRO A 540 -0.91 -25.68 7.26
N GLN A 541 -0.76 -25.15 8.48
CA GLN A 541 0.56 -24.84 9.04
C GLN A 541 1.44 -26.08 9.18
N ALA A 542 0.89 -27.17 9.69
CA ALA A 542 1.62 -28.44 9.81
C ALA A 542 2.04 -28.97 8.43
N LEU A 543 1.15 -28.90 7.43
CA LEU A 543 1.49 -29.29 6.06
C LEU A 543 2.54 -28.36 5.42
N ALA A 544 2.51 -27.06 5.73
CA ALA A 544 3.50 -26.10 5.24
C ALA A 544 4.91 -26.35 5.82
N MET A 545 4.98 -26.83 7.06
CA MET A 545 6.23 -27.29 7.68
C MET A 545 6.75 -28.59 7.06
N MET A 546 5.85 -29.48 6.64
CA MET A 546 6.22 -30.78 6.09
C MET A 546 6.59 -30.72 4.60
N ASN A 547 5.83 -29.98 3.80
CA ASN A 547 5.88 -30.03 2.33
C ASN A 547 6.12 -28.67 1.67
N GLY A 548 6.28 -27.60 2.44
CA GLY A 548 6.42 -26.27 1.87
C GLY A 548 7.83 -25.96 1.36
N SER A 549 7.96 -24.78 0.74
CA SER A 549 9.18 -24.38 0.01
C SER A 549 10.34 -23.89 0.89
N LEU A 550 10.15 -23.75 2.21
CA LEU A 550 11.19 -23.28 3.12
C LEU A 550 12.22 -24.35 3.46
N LEU A 551 11.80 -25.59 3.68
CA LEU A 551 12.73 -26.65 4.09
C LEU A 551 13.87 -26.83 3.07
N PRO A 552 13.64 -26.89 1.74
CA PRO A 552 14.72 -26.94 0.76
C PRO A 552 15.65 -25.72 0.78
N GLN A 553 15.17 -24.55 1.21
CA GLN A 553 16.01 -23.36 1.35
C GLN A 553 16.88 -23.43 2.60
N ILE A 554 16.31 -23.93 3.72
CA ILE A 554 17.03 -24.15 4.99
C ILE A 554 18.09 -25.23 4.84
N THR A 555 17.81 -26.31 4.11
CA THR A 555 18.76 -27.42 3.87
C THR A 555 19.64 -27.23 2.65
N SER A 556 19.54 -26.09 1.95
CA SER A 556 20.42 -25.76 0.83
C SER A 556 21.89 -25.76 1.27
N ARG A 557 22.79 -26.25 0.41
CA ARG A 557 24.24 -26.41 0.68
C ARG A 557 24.90 -25.17 1.30
N TYR A 558 24.44 -23.97 0.93
CA TYR A 558 25.02 -22.68 1.34
C TYR A 558 24.09 -21.84 2.23
N SER A 559 23.05 -22.45 2.81
CA SER A 559 22.30 -21.83 3.90
C SER A 559 23.20 -21.66 5.13
N GLN A 560 22.88 -20.69 5.98
CA GLN A 560 23.67 -20.43 7.19
C GLN A 560 23.74 -21.67 8.12
N LEU A 561 22.64 -22.39 8.26
CA LEU A 561 22.57 -23.64 9.01
C LEU A 561 23.53 -24.70 8.43
N MET A 562 23.43 -24.99 7.13
CA MET A 562 24.21 -26.06 6.52
C MET A 562 25.70 -25.73 6.45
N LEU A 563 26.08 -24.46 6.30
CA LEU A 563 27.49 -24.05 6.40
C LEU A 563 28.06 -24.33 7.80
N THR A 564 27.29 -24.02 8.84
CA THR A 564 27.69 -24.26 10.24
C THR A 564 27.82 -25.76 10.53
N VAL A 565 26.84 -26.54 10.08
CA VAL A 565 26.82 -28.00 10.24
C VAL A 565 27.93 -28.68 9.42
N ASN A 566 28.15 -28.28 8.17
CA ASN A 566 29.16 -28.90 7.30
C ASN A 566 30.59 -28.54 7.71
N LYS A 567 30.79 -27.43 8.43
CA LYS A 567 32.09 -27.05 8.99
C LYS A 567 32.52 -27.95 10.14
N ALA A 568 31.58 -28.56 10.87
CA ALA A 568 31.91 -29.49 11.95
C ALA A 568 32.53 -30.79 11.40
N GLN A 569 33.64 -31.22 12.01
CA GLN A 569 34.45 -32.34 11.53
C GLN A 569 33.81 -33.69 11.83
N TYR A 570 33.36 -33.88 13.07
CA TYR A 570 32.85 -35.17 13.56
C TYR A 570 31.32 -35.23 13.49
N PRO A 571 30.71 -36.42 13.26
CA PRO A 571 29.25 -36.57 13.20
C PRO A 571 28.51 -36.00 14.44
N ASP A 572 29.03 -36.25 15.64
CA ASP A 572 28.44 -35.75 16.89
C ASP A 572 28.46 -34.22 16.98
N ASP A 573 29.53 -33.59 16.47
CA ASP A 573 29.64 -32.14 16.43
C ASP A 573 28.65 -31.52 15.44
N LYS A 574 28.33 -32.23 14.35
CA LYS A 574 27.28 -31.81 13.41
C LYS A 574 25.90 -31.82 14.06
N VAL A 575 25.60 -32.86 14.84
CA VAL A 575 24.37 -32.93 15.64
C VAL A 575 24.34 -31.79 16.65
N GLU A 576 25.44 -31.54 17.37
CA GLU A 576 25.52 -30.41 18.31
C GLU A 576 25.32 -29.06 17.61
N ALA A 577 25.92 -28.86 16.42
CA ALA A 577 25.75 -27.66 15.62
C ALA A 577 24.29 -27.44 15.19
N ALA A 578 23.59 -28.50 14.74
CA ALA A 578 22.17 -28.42 14.37
C ALA A 578 21.29 -28.02 15.56
N TYR A 579 21.48 -28.66 16.73
CA TYR A 579 20.74 -28.32 17.96
C TYR A 579 21.02 -26.89 18.43
N LYS A 580 22.28 -26.45 18.41
CA LYS A 580 22.63 -25.06 18.79
C LYS A 580 22.01 -24.05 17.85
N THR A 581 21.98 -24.33 16.55
CA THR A 581 21.48 -23.37 15.55
C THR A 581 19.96 -23.31 15.54
N ILE A 582 19.26 -24.43 15.72
CA ILE A 582 17.79 -24.50 15.67
C ILE A 582 17.14 -24.24 17.03
N LEU A 583 17.71 -24.76 18.12
CA LEU A 583 17.13 -24.73 19.46
C LEU A 583 17.96 -23.91 20.47
N SER A 584 19.04 -23.25 20.04
CA SER A 584 19.89 -22.40 20.90
C SER A 584 20.50 -23.12 22.12
N ARG A 585 20.64 -24.45 22.08
CA ARG A 585 21.22 -25.26 23.17
C ARG A 585 21.90 -26.53 22.64
N LYS A 586 22.64 -27.22 23.51
CA LYS A 586 23.18 -28.56 23.19
C LYS A 586 22.09 -29.64 23.31
N PRO A 587 22.21 -30.76 22.56
CA PRO A 587 21.34 -31.92 22.75
C PRO A 587 21.60 -32.55 24.12
N THR A 588 20.54 -33.05 24.75
CA THR A 588 20.63 -33.84 25.97
C THR A 588 21.10 -35.27 25.67
N ALA A 589 21.56 -36.00 26.69
CA ALA A 589 21.98 -37.41 26.53
C ALA A 589 20.86 -38.29 25.95
N ARG A 590 19.62 -38.08 26.42
CA ARG A 590 18.44 -38.79 25.92
C ARG A 590 18.15 -38.47 24.45
N GLU A 591 18.27 -37.21 24.05
CA GLU A 591 18.06 -36.80 22.65
C GLU A 591 19.11 -37.40 21.70
N LYS A 592 20.38 -37.50 22.16
CA LYS A 592 21.42 -38.22 21.41
C LYS A 592 21.09 -39.70 21.25
N GLU A 593 20.64 -40.36 22.32
CA GLU A 593 20.25 -41.77 22.27
C GLU A 593 19.06 -42.01 21.31
N VAL A 594 18.07 -41.12 21.34
CA VAL A 594 16.92 -41.19 20.41
C VAL A 594 17.37 -41.03 18.97
N TRP A 595 18.30 -40.10 18.70
CA TRP A 595 18.85 -39.90 17.37
C TRP A 595 19.60 -41.14 16.86
N LEU A 596 20.43 -41.77 17.70
CA LEU A 596 21.14 -43.01 17.35
C LEU A 596 20.15 -44.14 16.98
N LYS A 597 19.09 -44.33 17.76
CA LYS A 597 18.04 -45.32 17.44
C LYS A 597 17.28 -45.00 16.16
N ALA A 598 17.09 -43.71 15.84
CA ALA A 598 16.44 -43.27 14.62
C ALA A 598 17.32 -43.56 13.38
N GLN A 599 18.64 -43.43 13.51
CA GLN A 599 19.60 -43.81 12.47
C GLN A 599 19.52 -45.31 12.17
N ASP A 600 19.45 -46.16 13.21
CA ASP A 600 19.25 -47.61 13.04
C ASP A 600 17.95 -47.94 12.28
N SER A 601 16.97 -47.05 12.32
CA SER A 601 15.67 -47.17 11.64
C SER A 601 15.63 -46.52 10.24
N GLY A 602 16.76 -46.00 9.75
CA GLY A 602 16.92 -45.46 8.39
C GLY A 602 16.96 -43.94 8.26
N LEU A 603 16.80 -43.16 9.35
CA LEU A 603 16.92 -41.69 9.34
C LEU A 603 18.39 -41.28 9.50
N ASN A 604 19.16 -41.39 8.42
CA ASN A 604 20.61 -41.29 8.45
C ASN A 604 21.17 -39.95 7.97
N THR A 605 20.33 -39.07 7.42
CA THR A 605 20.79 -37.79 6.88
C THR A 605 20.65 -36.66 7.90
N MET A 606 21.45 -35.61 7.73
CA MET A 606 21.36 -34.44 8.60
C MET A 606 20.09 -33.65 8.31
N GLU A 607 19.61 -33.72 7.08
CA GLU A 607 18.33 -33.20 6.62
C GLU A 607 17.16 -33.82 7.40
N ASP A 608 17.19 -35.13 7.68
CA ASP A 608 16.19 -35.82 8.50
C ASP A 608 16.17 -35.28 9.94
N LEU A 609 17.36 -35.05 10.52
CA LEU A 609 17.47 -34.46 11.85
C LEU A 609 16.94 -33.03 11.87
N ILE A 610 17.35 -32.19 10.92
CA ILE A 610 16.91 -30.80 10.80
C ILE A 610 15.40 -30.74 10.64
N PHE A 611 14.83 -31.56 9.76
CA PHE A 611 13.39 -31.68 9.58
C PHE A 611 12.69 -32.02 10.90
N SER A 612 13.20 -33.01 11.62
CA SER A 612 12.63 -33.44 12.90
C SER A 612 12.66 -32.31 13.94
N LEU A 613 13.79 -31.58 14.05
CA LEU A 613 13.97 -30.49 14.99
C LEU A 613 13.00 -29.33 14.73
N LEU A 614 12.85 -28.91 13.47
CA LEU A 614 11.96 -27.81 13.07
C LEU A 614 10.47 -28.13 13.32
N ASN A 615 10.10 -29.41 13.32
CA ASN A 615 8.73 -29.86 13.56
C ASN A 615 8.43 -30.16 15.05
N THR A 616 9.39 -29.95 15.96
CA THR A 616 9.16 -30.14 17.39
C THR A 616 8.38 -28.98 18.03
N GLN A 617 7.66 -29.26 19.11
CA GLN A 617 7.05 -28.22 19.94
C GLN A 617 8.10 -27.28 20.57
N GLN A 618 9.34 -27.74 20.73
CA GLN A 618 10.43 -26.90 21.24
C GLN A 618 10.81 -25.79 20.27
N PHE A 619 10.75 -26.05 18.97
CA PHE A 619 10.97 -25.01 17.98
C PHE A 619 9.76 -24.07 17.86
N ILE A 620 8.53 -24.61 17.90
CA ILE A 620 7.31 -23.85 17.63
C ILE A 620 6.91 -22.88 18.77
N PHE A 621 7.31 -23.18 20.00
CA PHE A 621 6.91 -22.41 21.19
C PHE A 621 8.07 -21.60 21.77
N ILE A 622 7.73 -20.43 22.30
CA ILE A 622 8.59 -19.60 23.16
C ILE A 622 8.50 -20.17 24.57
N GLN A 623 9.63 -20.63 25.12
CA GLN A 623 9.72 -21.37 26.41
C GLN A 623 10.66 -20.73 27.40
#